data_AF-A0A523RPW8-F1
#
_entry.id   AF-A0A523RPW8-F1
#
_cell.length_a   1.000
_cell.length_b   1.000
_cell.length_c   1.000
_cell.angle_alpha   90.00
_cell.angle_beta   90.00
_cell.angle_gamma   90.00
#
_symmetry.space_group_name_H-M   'P 1'
#
loop_
_entity.id
_entity.type
_entity.pdbx_description
1 polymer ?
#
loop_
_entity_poly.entity_id
_entity_poly.type
_entity_poly.pdbx_seq_one_letter_code
_entity_poly.pdbx_strand_id
1 'polypeptide(L)'
;DDKLLSRLRKKRITEELIIILKEENPLKSLKRMEELGALKYILPEVELDEDTVERFNKVKDNYYFWKRNMSDEKIELWVIYFCCLIRNIKKSKIQRIYKKLIIKQKSLDKINNCYSNLDQIIKMISQKNKISPSVIYLKLKGLPNETLFLAIAESDTNIAKERINNYFKKYKKESLYISGKELKELQVKPGPIYSHILNKLLCAQLDGEVKNKRDEIRFVKNILEERNKK
;
A
#
# COMPACT_ATOMS: atom_id res chain seq x y z
N ASP A 1 -28.30 4.51 -28.89
CA ASP A 1 -26.90 4.88 -29.24
C ASP A 1 -26.21 5.88 -28.30
N ASP A 2 -26.90 6.86 -27.69
CA ASP A 2 -26.25 7.87 -26.82
C ASP A 2 -25.54 7.35 -25.56
N LYS A 3 -26.06 6.27 -24.95
CA LYS A 3 -25.43 5.66 -23.76
C LYS A 3 -24.08 5.00 -24.09
N LEU A 4 -23.93 4.45 -25.31
CA LEU A 4 -22.67 3.84 -25.76
C LEU A 4 -21.65 4.94 -26.09
N LEU A 5 -22.07 5.98 -26.81
CA LEU A 5 -21.21 7.13 -27.16
C LEU A 5 -20.71 7.87 -25.91
N SER A 6 -21.60 8.12 -24.94
CA SER A 6 -21.20 8.76 -23.67
C SER A 6 -20.24 7.90 -22.84
N ARG A 7 -20.43 6.58 -22.80
CA ARG A 7 -19.52 5.65 -22.12
C ARG A 7 -18.14 5.59 -22.82
N LEU A 8 -18.11 5.57 -24.15
CA LEU A 8 -16.86 5.61 -24.92
C LEU A 8 -16.09 6.91 -24.69
N ARG A 9 -16.77 8.05 -24.65
CA ARG A 9 -16.17 9.35 -24.29
C ARG A 9 -15.55 9.32 -22.89
N LYS A 10 -16.27 8.84 -21.88
CA LYS A 10 -15.74 8.70 -20.50
C LYS A 10 -14.51 7.78 -20.44
N LYS A 11 -14.55 6.66 -21.17
CA LYS A 11 -13.42 5.73 -21.24
C LYS A 11 -12.18 6.41 -21.81
N ARG A 12 -12.32 7.06 -22.96
CA ARG A 12 -11.22 7.79 -23.61
C ARG A 12 -10.67 8.89 -22.71
N ILE A 13 -11.52 9.71 -22.10
CA ILE A 13 -11.10 10.75 -21.14
C ILE A 13 -10.28 10.14 -19.99
N THR A 14 -10.71 8.98 -19.47
CA THR A 14 -9.97 8.30 -18.39
C THR A 14 -8.62 7.79 -18.87
N GLU A 15 -8.54 7.24 -20.09
CA GLU A 15 -7.30 6.75 -20.67
C GLU A 15 -6.30 7.88 -20.92
N GLU A 16 -6.74 9.02 -21.46
CA GLU A 16 -5.90 10.21 -21.65
C GLU A 16 -5.39 10.77 -20.31
N LEU A 17 -6.26 10.86 -19.29
CA LEU A 17 -5.84 11.27 -17.95
C LEU A 17 -4.79 10.31 -17.39
N ILE A 18 -4.96 9.00 -17.56
CA ILE A 18 -3.97 8.01 -17.12
C ILE A 18 -2.64 8.18 -17.87
N ILE A 19 -2.68 8.50 -19.17
CA ILE A 19 -1.47 8.77 -19.96
C ILE A 19 -0.74 10.00 -19.40
N ILE A 20 -1.45 11.10 -19.17
CA ILE A 20 -0.89 12.32 -18.56
C ILE A 20 -0.24 12.01 -17.21
N LEU A 21 -0.92 11.25 -16.35
CA LEU A 21 -0.40 10.86 -15.03
C LEU A 21 0.77 9.86 -15.09
N LYS A 22 1.14 9.34 -16.26
CA LYS A 22 2.33 8.50 -16.48
C LYS A 22 3.50 9.26 -17.09
N GLU A 23 3.30 10.50 -17.52
CA GLU A 23 4.36 11.33 -18.07
C GLU A 23 5.45 11.60 -17.03
N GLU A 24 6.62 12.02 -17.50
CA GLU A 24 7.73 12.40 -16.61
C GLU A 24 7.39 13.62 -15.75
N ASN A 25 6.58 14.55 -16.27
CA ASN A 25 6.13 15.74 -15.56
C ASN A 25 4.61 15.93 -15.68
N PRO A 26 3.81 15.12 -14.95
CA PRO A 26 2.35 15.18 -15.04
C PRO A 26 1.79 16.51 -14.55
N LEU A 27 2.50 17.21 -13.65
CA LEU A 27 2.06 18.49 -13.10
C LEU A 27 1.97 19.57 -14.19
N LYS A 28 2.92 19.61 -15.13
CA LYS A 28 2.90 20.57 -16.25
C LYS A 28 1.65 20.40 -17.12
N SER A 29 1.35 19.15 -17.47
CA SER A 29 0.18 18.80 -18.29
C SER A 29 -1.13 19.08 -17.56
N LEU A 30 -1.21 18.79 -16.25
CA LEU A 30 -2.38 19.10 -15.43
C LEU A 30 -2.61 20.61 -15.28
N LYS A 31 -1.56 21.42 -15.07
CA LYS A 31 -1.66 22.89 -15.04
C LYS A 31 -2.18 23.44 -16.36
N ARG A 32 -1.67 22.92 -17.49
CA ARG A 32 -2.17 23.31 -18.81
C ARG A 32 -3.66 22.95 -18.99
N MET A 33 -4.10 21.80 -18.48
CA MET A 33 -5.52 21.43 -18.48
C MET A 33 -6.38 22.35 -17.62
N GLU A 34 -5.84 22.85 -16.50
CA GLU A 34 -6.51 23.80 -15.63
C GLU A 34 -6.70 25.16 -16.32
N GLU A 35 -5.65 25.69 -16.95
CA GLU A 35 -5.69 26.93 -17.76
C GLU A 35 -6.73 26.87 -18.89
N LEU A 36 -6.89 25.70 -19.51
CA LEU A 36 -7.85 25.48 -20.60
C LEU A 36 -9.27 25.15 -20.07
N GLY A 37 -9.48 25.10 -18.75
CA GLY A 37 -10.74 24.71 -18.12
C GLY A 37 -11.10 23.21 -18.23
N ALA A 38 -10.25 22.41 -18.88
CA ALA A 38 -10.46 20.98 -19.09
C ALA A 38 -10.39 20.18 -17.77
N LEU A 39 -9.51 20.58 -16.85
CA LEU A 39 -9.36 19.89 -15.56
C LEU A 39 -10.67 19.94 -14.76
N LYS A 40 -11.32 21.11 -14.67
CA LYS A 40 -12.60 21.30 -13.97
C LYS A 40 -13.74 20.48 -14.59
N TYR A 41 -13.69 20.23 -15.89
CA TYR A 41 -14.66 19.36 -16.56
C TYR A 41 -14.50 17.88 -16.14
N ILE A 42 -13.25 17.39 -16.09
CA ILE A 42 -12.92 15.98 -15.82
C ILE A 42 -12.95 15.68 -14.32
N LEU A 43 -12.26 16.50 -13.53
CA LEU A 43 -12.05 16.39 -12.09
C LEU A 43 -12.52 17.68 -11.38
N PRO A 44 -13.84 17.92 -11.28
CA PRO A 44 -14.39 19.19 -10.78
C PRO A 44 -14.11 19.50 -9.31
N GLU A 45 -13.71 18.49 -8.53
CA GLU A 45 -13.44 18.61 -7.10
C GLU A 45 -11.93 18.69 -6.80
N VAL A 46 -11.08 18.63 -7.83
CA VAL A 46 -9.62 18.69 -7.71
C VAL A 46 -9.17 20.13 -7.94
N GLU A 47 -8.28 20.60 -7.07
CA GLU A 47 -7.61 21.89 -7.16
C GLU A 47 -6.10 21.62 -7.17
N LEU A 48 -5.34 22.30 -8.05
CA LEU A 48 -3.88 22.18 -8.10
C LEU A 48 -3.22 23.20 -7.16
N ASP A 49 -3.60 23.12 -5.88
CA ASP A 49 -3.07 23.95 -4.80
C ASP A 49 -1.58 23.68 -4.50
N GLU A 50 -0.98 24.51 -3.64
CA GLU A 50 0.42 24.38 -3.22
C GLU A 50 0.70 23.00 -2.61
N ASP A 51 -0.22 22.49 -1.78
CA ASP A 51 -0.16 21.15 -1.19
C ASP A 51 -0.08 20.04 -2.25
N THR A 52 -0.88 20.13 -3.32
CA THR A 52 -0.89 19.16 -4.41
C THR A 52 0.41 19.22 -5.20
N VAL A 53 0.91 20.43 -5.48
CA VAL A 53 2.22 20.62 -6.11
C VAL A 53 3.34 20.00 -5.25
N GLU A 54 3.31 20.23 -3.95
CA GLU A 54 4.29 19.67 -3.01
C GLU A 54 4.26 18.14 -3.00
N ARG A 55 3.06 17.53 -2.95
CA ARG A 55 2.90 16.07 -3.06
C ARG A 55 3.49 15.52 -4.36
N PHE A 56 3.27 16.19 -5.49
CA PHE A 56 3.82 15.77 -6.78
C PHE A 56 5.36 15.82 -6.78
N ASN A 57 5.95 16.87 -6.21
CA ASN A 57 7.39 16.98 -6.08
C ASN A 57 7.95 15.87 -5.17
N LYS A 58 7.31 15.61 -4.03
CA LYS A 58 7.67 14.50 -3.13
C LYS A 58 7.63 13.14 -3.82
N VAL A 59 6.64 12.90 -4.69
CA VAL A 59 6.59 11.67 -5.52
C VAL A 59 7.83 11.59 -6.43
N LYS A 60 8.16 12.68 -7.13
CA LYS A 60 9.34 12.72 -8.01
C LYS A 60 10.64 12.44 -7.26
N ASP A 61 10.83 13.11 -6.12
CA ASP A 61 12.07 13.01 -5.33
C ASP A 61 12.27 11.61 -4.71
N ASN A 62 11.17 10.93 -4.37
CA ASN A 62 11.23 9.60 -3.78
C ASN A 62 11.17 8.47 -4.82
N TYR A 63 10.93 8.76 -6.10
CA TYR A 63 10.85 7.76 -7.15
C TYR A 63 12.16 6.98 -7.34
N TYR A 64 13.30 7.69 -7.40
CA TYR A 64 14.61 7.05 -7.53
C TYR A 64 14.97 6.22 -6.30
N PHE A 65 14.63 6.71 -5.10
CA PHE A 65 14.82 5.95 -3.87
C PHE A 65 14.06 4.62 -3.92
N TRP A 66 12.78 4.64 -4.31
CA TRP A 66 11.97 3.44 -4.45
C TRP A 66 12.55 2.48 -5.48
N LYS A 67 12.83 2.98 -6.70
CA LYS A 67 13.37 2.16 -7.80
C LYS A 67 14.69 1.48 -7.43
N ARG A 68 15.54 2.15 -6.64
CA ARG A 68 16.83 1.61 -6.18
C ARG A 68 16.69 0.59 -5.05
N ASN A 69 15.79 0.81 -4.10
CA ASN A 69 15.72 0.00 -2.88
C ASN A 69 14.67 -1.12 -2.91
N MET A 70 13.66 -0.99 -3.77
CA MET A 70 12.54 -1.92 -3.94
C MET A 70 12.32 -2.23 -5.43
N SER A 71 13.40 -2.57 -6.15
CA SER A 71 13.37 -2.77 -7.61
C SER A 71 12.38 -3.83 -8.09
N ASP A 72 12.15 -4.87 -7.27
CA ASP A 72 11.23 -5.96 -7.59
C ASP A 72 9.76 -5.57 -7.34
N GLU A 73 9.53 -4.46 -6.63
CA GLU A 73 8.22 -4.02 -6.17
C GLU A 73 7.60 -3.03 -7.15
N LYS A 74 6.77 -3.57 -8.04
CA LYS A 74 6.07 -2.79 -9.06
C LYS A 74 5.08 -1.81 -8.44
N ILE A 75 5.05 -0.60 -8.98
CA ILE A 75 4.10 0.46 -8.66
C ILE A 75 3.47 1.02 -9.94
N GLU A 76 2.23 1.47 -9.85
CA GLU A 76 1.56 2.22 -10.91
C GLU A 76 1.65 3.73 -10.61
N LEU A 77 2.57 4.45 -11.26
CA LEU A 77 2.78 5.89 -11.04
C LEU A 77 1.49 6.72 -11.18
N TRP A 78 0.65 6.37 -12.15
CA TRP A 78 -0.61 7.08 -12.35
C TRP A 78 -1.54 6.95 -11.14
N VAL A 79 -1.53 5.80 -10.43
CA VAL A 79 -2.31 5.60 -9.21
C VAL A 79 -1.77 6.48 -8.10
N ILE A 80 -0.44 6.57 -7.97
CA ILE A 80 0.23 7.41 -6.97
C ILE A 80 -0.15 8.89 -7.20
N TYR A 81 0.04 9.42 -8.40
CA TYR A 81 -0.33 10.81 -8.70
C TYR A 81 -1.83 11.06 -8.60
N PHE A 82 -2.66 10.10 -8.99
CA PHE A 82 -4.11 10.21 -8.80
C PHE A 82 -4.48 10.30 -7.31
N CYS A 83 -3.82 9.53 -6.44
CA CYS A 83 -4.00 9.63 -5.00
C CYS A 83 -3.58 11.01 -4.46
N CYS A 84 -2.51 11.61 -5.00
CA CYS A 84 -2.11 12.97 -4.66
C CYS A 84 -3.19 14.01 -5.02
N LEU A 85 -3.87 13.86 -6.17
CA LEU A 85 -4.94 14.77 -6.62
C LEU A 85 -6.19 14.69 -5.74
N ILE A 86 -6.54 13.50 -5.25
CA ILE A 86 -7.75 13.29 -4.46
C ILE A 86 -7.52 13.39 -2.94
N ARG A 87 -6.29 13.71 -2.51
CA ARG A 87 -5.86 13.65 -1.10
C ARG A 87 -6.73 14.50 -0.18
N ASN A 88 -7.03 15.73 -0.61
CA ASN A 88 -7.79 16.71 0.17
C ASN A 88 -9.31 16.63 -0.10
N ILE A 89 -9.75 15.67 -0.93
CA ILE A 89 -11.17 15.55 -1.30
C ILE A 89 -11.90 14.75 -0.24
N LYS A 90 -13.00 15.32 0.27
CA LYS A 90 -13.88 14.65 1.24
C LYS A 90 -14.49 13.37 0.67
N LYS A 91 -14.68 12.36 1.52
CA LYS A 91 -15.23 11.04 1.15
C LYS A 91 -16.60 11.13 0.47
N SER A 92 -17.43 12.11 0.83
CA SER A 92 -18.73 12.36 0.21
C SER A 92 -18.61 12.79 -1.26
N LYS A 93 -17.52 13.45 -1.64
CA LYS A 93 -17.28 13.98 -2.99
C LYS A 93 -16.54 13.00 -3.90
N ILE A 94 -15.76 12.08 -3.35
CA ILE A 94 -14.92 11.15 -4.15
C ILE A 94 -15.74 10.23 -5.06
N GLN A 95 -16.96 9.88 -4.64
CA GLN A 95 -17.88 9.08 -5.45
C GLN A 95 -18.27 9.76 -6.76
N ARG A 96 -18.29 11.10 -6.80
CA ARG A 96 -18.56 11.86 -8.03
C ARG A 96 -17.42 11.68 -9.04
N ILE A 97 -16.18 11.62 -8.56
CA ILE A 97 -14.99 11.37 -9.39
C ILE A 97 -15.05 9.95 -9.97
N TYR A 98 -15.33 8.95 -9.13
CA TYR A 98 -15.42 7.56 -9.58
C TYR A 98 -16.57 7.32 -10.57
N LYS A 99 -17.65 8.11 -10.53
CA LYS A 99 -18.74 8.05 -11.52
C LYS A 99 -18.41 8.73 -12.86
N LYS A 100 -17.44 9.66 -12.86
CA LYS A 100 -16.98 10.36 -14.07
C LYS A 100 -15.92 9.56 -14.82
N LEU A 101 -15.08 8.79 -14.12
CA LEU A 101 -13.98 8.03 -14.68
C LEU A 101 -14.31 6.53 -14.76
N ILE A 102 -13.78 5.84 -15.78
CA ILE A 102 -13.90 4.38 -15.93
C ILE A 102 -12.56 3.75 -15.54
N ILE A 103 -12.38 3.53 -14.25
CA ILE A 103 -11.16 2.94 -13.68
C ILE A 103 -11.35 1.43 -13.50
N LYS A 104 -10.32 0.64 -13.82
CA LYS A 104 -10.33 -0.82 -13.58
C LYS A 104 -10.38 -1.12 -12.09
N GLN A 105 -11.16 -2.15 -11.70
CA GLN A 105 -11.37 -2.50 -10.28
C GLN A 105 -10.06 -2.64 -9.50
N LYS A 106 -9.08 -3.36 -10.04
CA LYS A 106 -7.77 -3.56 -9.40
C LYS A 106 -7.07 -2.25 -9.02
N SER A 107 -7.15 -1.23 -9.86
CA SER A 107 -6.54 0.07 -9.58
C SER A 107 -7.41 0.90 -8.64
N LEU A 108 -8.74 0.77 -8.75
CA LEU A 108 -9.67 1.38 -7.80
C LEU A 108 -9.46 0.85 -6.37
N ASP A 109 -9.19 -0.45 -6.21
CA ASP A 109 -8.89 -1.06 -4.91
C ASP A 109 -7.61 -0.46 -4.29
N LYS A 110 -6.58 -0.23 -5.12
CA LYS A 110 -5.36 0.47 -4.69
C LYS A 110 -5.63 1.91 -4.27
N ILE A 111 -6.37 2.65 -5.10
CA ILE A 111 -6.75 4.04 -4.82
C ILE A 111 -7.54 4.12 -3.50
N ASN A 112 -8.53 3.26 -3.32
CA ASN A 112 -9.33 3.18 -2.10
C ASN A 112 -8.48 2.84 -0.87
N ASN A 113 -7.50 1.95 -1.02
CA ASN A 113 -6.59 1.60 0.07
C ASN A 113 -5.71 2.80 0.45
N CYS A 114 -5.10 3.49 -0.52
CA CYS A 114 -4.35 4.73 -0.27
C CYS A 114 -5.23 5.75 0.44
N TYR A 115 -6.42 6.03 -0.10
CA TYR A 115 -7.33 7.03 0.45
C TYR A 115 -7.76 6.71 1.90
N SER A 116 -7.92 5.44 2.25
CA SER A 116 -8.44 5.04 3.56
C SER A 116 -7.38 4.80 4.63
N ASN A 117 -6.16 4.41 4.24
CA ASN A 117 -5.15 3.92 5.19
C ASN A 117 -3.92 4.82 5.31
N LEU A 118 -3.65 5.68 4.34
CA LEU A 118 -2.38 6.39 4.22
C LEU A 118 -1.99 7.17 5.50
N ASP A 119 -2.93 7.93 6.08
CA ASP A 119 -2.67 8.70 7.32
C ASP A 119 -2.29 7.81 8.50
N GLN A 120 -2.98 6.68 8.68
CA GLN A 120 -2.68 5.74 9.74
C GLN A 120 -1.31 5.09 9.53
N ILE A 121 -0.96 4.77 8.29
CA ILE A 121 0.33 4.17 7.96
C ILE A 121 1.45 5.18 8.18
N ILE A 122 1.33 6.41 7.68
CA ILE A 122 2.29 7.50 7.91
C ILE A 122 2.50 7.70 9.41
N LYS A 123 1.41 7.83 10.18
CA LYS A 123 1.48 8.01 11.63
C LYS A 123 2.24 6.87 12.31
N MET A 124 2.03 5.63 11.89
CA MET A 124 2.69 4.45 12.46
C MET A 124 4.17 4.38 12.06
N ILE A 125 4.51 4.55 10.78
CA ILE A 125 5.90 4.44 10.33
C ILE A 125 6.77 5.63 10.74
N SER A 126 6.19 6.79 11.04
CA SER A 126 6.92 7.98 11.48
C SER A 126 7.15 8.05 12.99
N GLN A 127 6.62 7.10 13.79
CA GLN A 127 6.80 7.13 15.24
C GLN A 127 8.28 7.01 15.65
N LYS A 128 8.75 7.82 16.59
CA LYS A 128 10.17 7.79 17.03
C LYS A 128 10.52 6.58 17.90
N ASN A 129 9.56 6.07 18.67
CA ASN A 129 9.77 4.88 19.51
C ASN A 129 10.04 3.65 18.64
N LYS A 130 10.75 2.68 19.20
CA LYS A 130 10.97 1.38 18.57
C LYS A 130 9.62 0.67 18.40
N ILE A 131 9.37 0.14 17.21
CA ILE A 131 8.23 -0.72 16.89
C ILE A 131 8.80 -2.10 16.59
N SER A 132 8.15 -3.16 17.07
CA SER A 132 8.61 -4.52 16.81
C SER A 132 8.50 -4.87 15.31
N PRO A 133 9.43 -5.67 14.77
CA PRO A 133 9.35 -6.19 13.40
C PRO A 133 8.00 -6.83 13.05
N SER A 134 7.42 -7.62 13.96
CA SER A 134 6.13 -8.27 13.75
C SER A 134 4.98 -7.27 13.55
N VAL A 135 4.95 -6.18 14.33
CA VAL A 135 3.93 -5.14 14.21
C VAL A 135 4.06 -4.41 12.87
N ILE A 136 5.29 -4.09 12.44
CA ILE A 136 5.53 -3.50 11.12
C ILE A 136 5.04 -4.47 10.02
N TYR A 137 5.43 -5.74 10.09
CA TYR A 137 5.00 -6.75 9.12
C TYR A 137 3.48 -6.86 9.04
N LEU A 138 2.79 -7.01 10.17
CA LEU A 138 1.33 -7.17 10.19
C LEU A 138 0.59 -5.94 9.66
N LYS A 139 1.12 -4.74 9.89
CA LYS A 139 0.50 -3.50 9.39
C LYS A 139 0.74 -3.24 7.91
N LEU A 140 1.90 -3.65 7.38
CA LEU A 140 2.26 -3.39 5.99
C LEU A 140 1.91 -4.55 5.04
N LYS A 141 1.77 -5.78 5.56
CA LYS A 141 1.40 -6.97 4.79
C LYS A 141 0.05 -6.78 4.11
N GLY A 142 0.03 -7.00 2.80
CA GLY A 142 -1.19 -6.93 1.99
C GLY A 142 -1.57 -5.52 1.55
N LEU A 143 -0.85 -4.48 1.98
CA LEU A 143 -1.04 -3.14 1.43
C LEU A 143 -0.49 -3.07 -0.01
N PRO A 144 -1.13 -2.29 -0.89
CA PRO A 144 -0.56 -1.94 -2.18
C PRO A 144 0.79 -1.24 -2.05
N ASN A 145 1.69 -1.54 -2.98
CA ASN A 145 2.99 -0.87 -3.06
C ASN A 145 2.83 0.65 -3.24
N GLU A 146 1.78 1.11 -3.91
CA GLU A 146 1.45 2.53 -4.07
C GLU A 146 1.16 3.22 -2.73
N THR A 147 0.50 2.52 -1.79
CA THR A 147 0.24 3.05 -0.44
C THR A 147 1.53 3.16 0.36
N LEU A 148 2.40 2.16 0.26
CA LEU A 148 3.71 2.18 0.92
C LEU A 148 4.64 3.24 0.33
N PHE A 149 4.60 3.44 -0.99
CA PHE A 149 5.32 4.50 -1.68
C PHE A 149 4.87 5.88 -1.18
N LEU A 150 3.57 6.16 -1.19
CA LEU A 150 3.02 7.43 -0.71
C LEU A 150 3.34 7.66 0.76
N ALA A 151 3.31 6.60 1.58
CA ALA A 151 3.66 6.71 2.99
C ALA A 151 5.11 7.16 3.18
N ILE A 152 6.06 6.65 2.37
CA ILE A 152 7.44 7.17 2.34
C ILE A 152 7.44 8.64 1.93
N ALA A 153 6.84 8.95 0.79
CA ALA A 153 6.91 10.29 0.17
C ALA A 153 6.31 11.39 1.07
N GLU A 154 5.20 11.12 1.76
CA GLU A 154 4.52 12.09 2.62
C GLU A 154 5.06 12.11 4.06
N SER A 155 5.71 11.04 4.54
CA SER A 155 6.26 11.00 5.91
C SER A 155 7.48 11.90 6.15
N ASP A 156 8.25 12.17 5.09
CA ASP A 156 9.49 12.94 5.08
C ASP A 156 10.50 12.63 6.21
N THR A 157 10.52 11.38 6.70
CA THR A 157 11.45 10.96 7.75
C THR A 157 12.30 9.78 7.32
N ASN A 158 13.58 9.79 7.73
CA ASN A 158 14.49 8.66 7.52
C ASN A 158 14.00 7.38 8.23
N ILE A 159 13.34 7.52 9.38
CA ILE A 159 12.77 6.39 10.13
C ILE A 159 11.69 5.66 9.32
N ALA A 160 10.78 6.41 8.67
CA ALA A 160 9.75 5.82 7.82
C ALA A 160 10.35 5.08 6.61
N LYS A 161 11.34 5.69 5.94
CA LYS A 161 12.11 5.07 4.85
C LYS A 161 12.77 3.77 5.30
N GLU A 162 13.43 3.78 6.46
CA GLU A 162 14.13 2.62 7.00
C GLU A 162 13.15 1.48 7.33
N ARG A 163 12.01 1.78 7.96
CA ARG A 163 10.99 0.79 8.32
C ARG A 163 10.41 0.08 7.10
N ILE A 164 10.04 0.83 6.07
CA ILE A 164 9.50 0.24 4.84
C ILE A 164 10.59 -0.52 4.08
N ASN A 165 11.82 -0.02 4.08
CA ASN A 165 12.96 -0.73 3.50
C ASN A 165 13.27 -2.06 4.23
N ASN A 166 13.24 -2.08 5.57
CA ASN A 166 13.40 -3.29 6.36
C ASN A 166 12.25 -4.28 6.12
N TYR A 167 11.01 -3.79 5.96
CA TYR A 167 9.88 -4.63 5.58
C TYR A 167 10.14 -5.38 4.27
N PHE A 168 10.54 -4.70 3.19
CA PHE A 168 10.80 -5.37 1.91
C PHE A 168 12.06 -6.23 1.90
N LYS A 169 13.14 -5.79 2.55
CA LYS A 169 14.43 -6.50 2.51
C LYS A 169 14.52 -7.68 3.48
N LYS A 170 13.81 -7.60 4.62
CA LYS A 170 13.86 -8.60 5.70
C LYS A 170 12.50 -9.25 5.88
N TYR A 171 11.54 -8.52 6.45
CA TYR A 171 10.33 -9.13 7.02
C TYR A 171 9.42 -9.82 5.99
N LYS A 172 9.28 -9.26 4.79
CA LYS A 172 8.48 -9.83 3.70
C LYS A 172 9.11 -11.12 3.14
N LYS A 173 10.42 -11.31 3.29
CA LYS A 173 11.19 -12.46 2.78
C LYS A 173 11.36 -13.58 3.80
N GLU A 174 11.06 -13.31 5.07
CA GLU A 174 11.13 -14.31 6.14
C GLU A 174 10.17 -15.47 5.87
N SER A 175 10.68 -16.68 6.07
CA SER A 175 9.92 -17.92 5.99
C SER A 175 10.19 -18.76 7.23
N LEU A 176 9.19 -19.56 7.61
CA LEU A 176 9.30 -20.50 8.71
C LEU A 176 10.00 -21.79 8.27
N TYR A 177 10.72 -22.43 9.18
CA TYR A 177 11.28 -23.77 8.98
C TYR A 177 10.22 -24.87 9.04
N ILE A 178 9.12 -24.62 9.76
CA ILE A 178 7.94 -25.47 9.91
C ILE A 178 6.84 -24.98 8.97
N SER A 179 6.27 -25.93 8.23
CA SER A 179 5.09 -25.73 7.40
C SER A 179 3.88 -26.48 7.96
N GLY A 180 2.75 -26.46 7.24
CA GLY A 180 1.59 -27.28 7.59
C GLY A 180 1.88 -28.78 7.62
N LYS A 181 2.92 -29.26 6.92
CA LYS A 181 3.33 -30.68 6.96
C LYS A 181 3.87 -31.05 8.33
N GLU A 182 4.81 -30.27 8.86
CA GLU A 182 5.38 -30.47 10.20
C GLU A 182 4.31 -30.29 11.29
N LEU A 183 3.36 -29.36 11.12
CA LEU A 183 2.22 -29.26 12.06
C LEU A 183 1.38 -30.55 12.10
N LYS A 184 1.20 -31.21 10.95
CA LYS A 184 0.47 -32.48 10.87
C LYS A 184 1.24 -33.60 11.59
N GLU A 185 2.56 -33.64 11.44
CA GLU A 185 3.44 -34.59 12.15
C GLU A 185 3.41 -34.36 13.67
N LEU A 186 3.27 -33.11 14.11
CA LEU A 186 3.03 -32.73 15.50
C LEU A 186 1.58 -33.01 15.99
N GLN A 187 0.81 -33.82 15.24
CA GLN A 187 -0.56 -34.21 15.56
C GLN A 187 -1.57 -33.05 15.66
N VAL A 188 -1.26 -31.89 15.06
CA VAL A 188 -2.24 -30.79 14.98
C VAL A 188 -3.28 -31.13 13.92
N LYS A 189 -4.57 -31.05 14.28
CA LYS A 189 -5.65 -31.27 13.30
C LYS A 189 -5.69 -30.14 12.27
N PRO A 190 -5.79 -30.43 10.97
CA PRO A 190 -5.84 -29.41 9.92
C PRO A 190 -7.07 -28.52 10.09
N GLY A 191 -6.89 -27.20 9.87
CA GLY A 191 -7.96 -26.21 9.97
C GLY A 191 -7.43 -24.79 10.20
N PRO A 192 -8.29 -23.82 10.55
CA PRO A 192 -7.91 -22.43 10.81
C PRO A 192 -6.80 -22.25 11.87
N ILE A 193 -6.66 -23.25 12.74
CA ILE A 193 -5.58 -23.34 13.74
C ILE A 193 -4.18 -23.33 13.11
N TYR A 194 -4.00 -23.87 11.92
CA TYR A 194 -2.70 -23.86 11.23
C TYR A 194 -2.26 -22.44 10.95
N SER A 195 -3.11 -21.65 10.28
CA SER A 195 -2.83 -20.26 9.98
C SER A 195 -2.59 -19.43 11.25
N HIS A 196 -3.33 -19.72 12.32
CA HIS A 196 -3.11 -19.06 13.62
C HIS A 196 -1.72 -19.36 14.20
N ILE A 197 -1.33 -20.63 14.24
CA ILE A 197 -0.02 -21.05 14.76
C ILE A 197 1.11 -20.47 13.89
N LEU A 198 1.03 -20.64 12.57
CA LEU A 198 2.06 -20.14 11.65
C LEU A 198 2.18 -18.61 11.70
N ASN A 199 1.08 -17.87 11.81
CA ASN A 199 1.14 -16.41 11.96
C ASN A 199 1.79 -16.00 13.28
N LYS A 200 1.44 -16.65 14.40
CA LYS A 200 2.08 -16.39 15.70
C LYS A 200 3.57 -16.71 15.67
N LEU A 201 3.93 -17.84 15.07
CA LEU A 201 5.30 -18.29 14.96
C LEU A 201 6.13 -17.33 14.10
N LEU A 202 5.58 -16.86 12.98
CA LEU A 202 6.23 -15.85 12.13
C LEU A 202 6.44 -14.54 12.89
N CYS A 203 5.50 -14.11 13.72
CA CYS A 203 5.68 -12.92 14.55
C CYS A 203 6.82 -13.11 15.57
N ALA A 204 6.85 -14.25 16.26
CA ALA A 204 7.91 -14.58 17.22
C ALA A 204 9.29 -14.67 16.55
N GLN A 205 9.36 -15.23 15.34
CA GLN A 205 10.61 -15.25 14.55
C GLN A 205 11.04 -13.83 14.15
N LEU A 206 10.12 -13.02 13.63
CA LEU A 206 10.39 -11.63 13.26
C LEU A 206 10.91 -10.80 14.44
N ASP A 207 10.38 -11.04 15.63
CA ASP A 207 10.78 -10.35 16.86
C ASP A 207 12.05 -10.96 17.51
N GLY A 208 12.59 -12.04 16.93
CA GLY A 208 13.85 -12.67 17.35
C GLY A 208 13.72 -13.63 18.53
N GLU A 209 12.49 -13.97 18.94
CA GLU A 209 12.19 -14.94 20.00
C GLU A 209 12.47 -16.40 19.54
N VAL A 210 12.36 -16.63 18.23
CA VAL A 210 12.55 -17.94 17.60
C VAL A 210 13.59 -17.81 16.49
N LYS A 211 14.66 -18.63 16.54
CA LYS A 211 15.82 -18.46 15.65
C LYS A 211 16.14 -19.68 14.78
N ASN A 212 15.56 -20.82 15.09
CA ASN A 212 15.85 -22.08 14.40
C ASN A 212 14.66 -23.04 14.49
N LYS A 213 14.71 -24.12 13.71
CA LYS A 213 13.65 -25.15 13.67
C LYS A 213 13.33 -25.75 15.05
N ARG A 214 14.30 -25.93 15.94
CA ARG A 214 14.05 -26.49 17.28
C ARG A 214 13.23 -25.52 18.14
N ASP A 215 13.54 -24.23 18.07
CA ASP A 215 12.78 -23.17 18.74
C ASP A 215 11.36 -23.10 18.21
N GLU A 216 11.17 -23.23 16.89
CA GLU A 216 9.84 -23.25 16.29
C GLU A 216 8.99 -24.43 16.80
N ILE A 217 9.56 -25.64 16.83
CA ILE A 217 8.83 -26.83 17.32
C ILE A 217 8.42 -26.64 18.78
N ARG A 218 9.33 -26.12 19.61
CA ARG A 218 9.05 -25.81 21.02
C ARG A 218 7.96 -24.78 21.17
N PHE A 219 7.99 -23.71 20.39
CA PHE A 219 6.97 -22.67 20.39
C PHE A 219 5.58 -23.22 20.02
N VAL A 220 5.52 -24.08 19.00
CA VAL A 220 4.26 -24.76 18.59
C VAL A 220 3.73 -25.63 19.74
N LYS A 221 4.57 -26.44 20.38
CA LYS A 221 4.17 -27.29 21.51
C LYS A 221 3.58 -26.46 22.67
N ASN A 222 4.23 -25.36 23.04
CA ASN A 222 3.74 -24.46 24.09
C ASN A 222 2.34 -23.91 23.76
N ILE A 223 2.10 -23.49 22.51
CA ILE A 223 0.77 -23.02 22.08
C ILE A 223 -0.31 -24.11 22.21
N LEU A 224 0.04 -25.37 21.93
CA LEU A 224 -0.89 -26.50 22.04
C LEU A 224 -1.21 -26.82 23.50
N GLU A 225 -0.20 -26.81 24.38
CA GLU A 225 -0.38 -27.03 25.82
C GLU A 225 -1.23 -25.95 26.48
N GLU A 226 -1.01 -24.67 26.18
CA GLU A 226 -1.82 -23.55 26.68
C GLU A 226 -3.29 -23.67 26.25
N ARG A 227 -3.54 -24.23 25.06
CA ARG A 227 -4.89 -24.45 24.55
C ARG A 227 -5.60 -25.61 25.22
N ASN A 228 -4.90 -26.70 25.51
CA ASN A 228 -5.49 -27.86 26.18
C ASN A 228 -5.81 -27.59 27.66
N LYS A 229 -5.24 -26.53 28.25
CA LYS A 229 -5.54 -26.05 29.61
C LYS A 229 -6.75 -25.11 29.70
N LYS A 230 -7.32 -24.68 28.56
CA LYS A 230 -8.51 -23.83 28.47
C LYS A 230 -9.72 -24.63 28.01
#